data_AF-A0AAE1RE53-F1
#
_entry.id   AF-A0AAE1RE53-F1
#
_cell.length_a   1.000
_cell.length_b   1.000
_cell.length_c   1.000
_cell.angle_alpha   90.00
_cell.angle_beta   90.00
_cell.angle_gamma   90.00
#
_symmetry.space_group_name_H-M   'P 1'
#
loop_
_entity.id
_entity.type
_entity.pdbx_description
1 polymer ?
#
loop_
_entity_poly.entity_id
_entity_poly.type
_entity_poly.pdbx_seq_one_letter_code
_entity_poly.pdbx_strand_id
1 'polypeptide(L)'
;MSSLCICFLVLCLLKIAAAQPLTDLIEVDALNKIIDHWNLRSKLNLTMDPCTQNAPWAPEQANPRIACVCSTTCVYMFRKIYALDISGELPKELFLLKELMDLNLGQNVVNGTIPAEIRQLTKMQYLLVALKASNNFRIVVIVDSCTILPLEIDQLPL
;
A
#
# COMPACT_ATOMS: atom_id res chain seq x y z
N MET A 1 45.71 11.22 -44.26
CA MET A 1 45.91 11.26 -42.80
C MET A 1 44.74 12.00 -42.16
N SER A 2 43.46 11.60 -42.18
CA SER A 2 42.81 10.29 -42.02
C SER A 2 43.34 9.51 -40.82
N SER A 3 42.87 9.85 -39.61
CA SER A 3 42.61 8.93 -38.49
C SER A 3 42.65 9.65 -37.13
N LEU A 4 41.84 10.69 -36.92
CA LEU A 4 41.69 11.27 -35.56
C LEU A 4 40.33 11.92 -35.27
N CYS A 5 39.29 11.64 -36.06
CA CYS A 5 37.95 12.22 -35.85
C CYS A 5 36.86 11.21 -35.48
N ILE A 6 37.19 9.91 -35.41
CA ILE A 6 36.20 8.83 -35.21
C ILE A 6 36.15 8.37 -33.74
N CYS A 7 37.16 8.68 -32.91
CA CYS A 7 37.21 8.21 -31.51
C CYS A 7 36.36 9.01 -30.51
N PHE A 8 35.89 10.23 -30.84
CA PHE A 8 35.11 11.03 -29.89
C PHE A 8 33.57 10.87 -30.00
N LEU A 9 33.07 10.27 -31.09
CA LEU A 9 31.62 10.10 -31.29
C LEU A 9 31.05 8.78 -30.73
N VAL A 10 31.91 7.85 -30.29
CA VAL A 10 31.46 6.52 -29.81
C VAL A 10 31.43 6.40 -28.28
N LEU A 11 32.04 7.33 -27.53
CA LEU A 11 32.06 7.26 -26.06
C LEU A 11 30.83 7.86 -25.36
N CYS A 12 29.83 8.35 -26.09
CA CYS A 12 28.68 9.05 -25.49
C CYS A 12 27.34 8.27 -25.51
N LEU A 13 27.36 6.95 -25.68
CA LEU A 13 26.13 6.12 -25.70
C LEU A 13 25.95 5.21 -24.48
N LEU A 14 26.78 5.30 -23.45
CA LEU A 14 26.49 4.68 -22.15
C LEU A 14 26.00 5.73 -21.16
N LYS A 15 24.94 6.46 -21.51
CA LYS A 15 24.01 6.88 -20.46
C LYS A 15 23.31 5.61 -20.04
N ILE A 16 23.74 5.01 -18.94
CA ILE A 16 22.91 4.07 -18.20
C ILE A 16 21.71 4.91 -17.77
N ALA A 17 20.65 4.93 -18.59
CA ALA A 17 19.34 5.32 -18.10
C ALA A 17 19.06 4.29 -17.01
N ALA A 18 19.05 4.73 -15.75
CA ALA A 18 18.58 3.88 -14.68
C ALA A 18 17.17 3.44 -15.09
N ALA A 19 17.01 2.16 -15.42
CA ALA A 19 15.69 1.62 -15.70
C ALA A 19 14.87 1.87 -14.43
N GLN A 20 13.75 2.58 -14.57
CA GLN A 20 12.83 2.76 -13.44
C GLN A 20 12.44 1.35 -12.94
N PRO A 21 12.40 1.12 -11.62
CA PRO A 21 12.13 -0.22 -11.12
C PRO A 21 10.73 -0.65 -11.58
N LEU A 22 10.64 -1.85 -12.15
CA LEU A 22 9.39 -2.38 -12.67
C LEU A 22 8.46 -2.68 -11.49
N THR A 23 7.20 -2.25 -11.57
CA THR A 23 6.15 -2.66 -10.62
C THR A 23 5.45 -3.92 -11.13
N ASP A 24 5.10 -4.86 -10.25
CA ASP A 24 4.30 -6.04 -10.62
C ASP A 24 2.88 -5.63 -11.05
N LEU A 25 2.47 -6.05 -12.24
CA LEU A 25 1.15 -5.74 -12.81
C LEU A 25 0.00 -6.29 -11.96
N ILE A 26 0.21 -7.41 -11.25
CA ILE A 26 -0.81 -8.01 -10.36
C ILE A 26 -1.07 -7.09 -9.17
N GLU A 27 -0.02 -6.51 -8.59
CA GLU A 27 -0.14 -5.60 -7.45
C GLU A 27 -0.76 -4.27 -7.87
N VAL A 28 -0.44 -3.77 -9.06
CA VAL A 28 -1.08 -2.56 -9.63
C VAL A 28 -2.57 -2.77 -9.85
N ASP A 29 -2.98 -3.92 -10.40
CA ASP A 29 -4.39 -4.26 -10.57
C ASP A 29 -5.10 -4.40 -9.21
N ALA A 30 -4.47 -5.09 -8.26
CA ALA A 30 -4.98 -5.23 -6.90
C ALA A 30 -5.18 -3.87 -6.22
N LEU A 31 -4.19 -2.99 -6.31
CA LEU A 31 -4.26 -1.64 -5.76
C LEU A 31 -5.43 -0.85 -6.36
N ASN A 32 -5.57 -0.85 -7.69
CA ASN A 32 -6.66 -0.13 -8.36
C ASN A 32 -8.03 -0.66 -7.93
N LYS A 33 -8.17 -1.98 -7.79
CA LYS A 33 -9.41 -2.59 -7.30
C LYS A 33 -9.74 -2.17 -5.87
N ILE A 34 -8.76 -2.07 -4.98
CA ILE A 34 -8.96 -1.57 -3.60
C ILE A 34 -9.39 -0.10 -3.63
N ILE A 35 -8.74 0.72 -4.45
CA ILE A 35 -9.07 2.15 -4.63
C ILE A 35 -10.52 2.30 -5.09
N ASP A 36 -10.96 1.48 -6.04
CA ASP A 36 -12.33 1.49 -6.55
C ASP A 36 -13.33 0.98 -5.51
N HIS A 37 -13.00 -0.13 -4.84
CA HIS A 37 -13.85 -0.77 -3.84
C HIS A 37 -14.23 0.18 -2.70
N TRP A 38 -13.29 0.99 -2.22
CA TRP A 38 -13.52 1.99 -1.17
C TRP A 38 -13.76 3.41 -1.69
N ASN A 39 -13.98 3.58 -3.00
CA ASN A 39 -14.22 4.87 -3.64
C ASN A 39 -13.18 5.96 -3.27
N LEU A 40 -11.90 5.57 -3.29
CA LEU A 40 -10.80 6.43 -2.85
C LEU A 40 -10.26 7.32 -3.96
N ARG A 41 -10.71 7.18 -5.21
CA ARG A 41 -10.17 7.96 -6.35
C ARG A 41 -10.21 9.47 -6.13
N SER A 42 -11.31 9.99 -5.57
CA SER A 42 -11.46 11.42 -5.28
C SER A 42 -10.72 11.88 -4.01
N LYS A 43 -10.33 10.93 -3.15
CA LYS A 43 -9.63 11.19 -1.88
C LYS A 43 -8.11 11.12 -2.03
N LEU A 44 -7.63 10.44 -3.06
CA LEU A 44 -6.22 10.33 -3.38
C LEU A 44 -5.75 11.57 -4.13
N ASN A 45 -4.69 12.21 -3.60
CA ASN A 45 -3.98 13.24 -4.34
C ASN A 45 -3.01 12.58 -5.33
N LEU A 46 -3.51 12.15 -6.48
CA LEU A 46 -2.76 11.44 -7.52
C LEU A 46 -1.76 12.34 -8.28
N THR A 47 -1.53 13.58 -7.85
CA THR A 47 -0.58 14.49 -8.49
C THR A 47 0.88 14.03 -8.31
N MET A 48 1.16 13.14 -7.37
CA MET A 48 2.45 12.49 -7.19
C MET A 48 2.27 10.98 -7.16
N ASP A 49 2.88 10.29 -8.14
CA ASP A 49 3.02 8.84 -8.10
C ASP A 49 4.08 8.46 -7.04
N PRO A 50 3.70 7.70 -6.00
CA PRO A 50 4.60 7.36 -4.90
C PRO A 50 5.76 6.42 -5.32
N CYS A 51 5.73 5.82 -6.51
CA CYS A 51 6.79 4.95 -7.04
C CYS A 51 7.74 5.65 -8.05
N THR A 52 7.67 6.97 -8.20
CA THR A 52 8.63 7.70 -9.05
C THR A 52 10.02 7.83 -8.41
N GLN A 53 11.07 7.90 -9.23
CA GLN A 53 12.45 8.07 -8.74
C GLN A 53 12.55 9.38 -7.94
N ASN A 54 12.99 9.29 -6.68
CA ASN A 54 13.01 10.40 -5.71
C ASN A 54 11.64 10.90 -5.26
N ALA A 55 10.56 10.11 -5.38
CA ALA A 55 9.31 10.41 -4.71
C ALA A 55 9.59 10.59 -3.21
N PRO A 56 9.44 11.80 -2.64
CA PRO A 56 9.30 11.91 -1.20
C PRO A 56 8.03 11.13 -0.92
N TRP A 57 8.09 10.04 -0.15
CA TRP A 57 6.91 9.24 0.18
C TRP A 57 5.71 10.14 0.47
N ALA A 58 4.50 9.70 0.13
CA ALA A 58 3.30 10.44 0.51
C ALA A 58 3.46 10.93 1.95
N PRO A 59 3.30 12.25 2.20
CA PRO A 59 3.68 12.85 3.47
C PRO A 59 3.03 12.08 4.61
N GLU A 60 3.66 12.01 5.79
CA GLU A 60 3.13 11.20 6.91
C GLU A 60 1.68 11.59 7.27
N GLN A 61 1.33 12.85 7.05
CA GLN A 61 -0.01 13.40 7.23
C GLN A 61 -1.02 13.05 6.11
N ALA A 62 -0.59 12.46 4.99
CA ALA A 62 -1.49 12.07 3.90
C ALA A 62 -2.54 11.06 4.38
N ASN A 63 -3.75 11.19 3.85
CA ASN A 63 -4.86 10.30 4.16
C ASN A 63 -5.87 10.29 3.00
N PRO A 64 -5.97 9.22 2.20
CA PRO A 64 -5.26 7.95 2.35
C PRO A 64 -3.77 8.09 2.01
N ARG A 65 -2.92 7.35 2.72
CA ARG A 65 -1.48 7.27 2.48
C ARG A 65 -1.15 5.98 1.75
N ILE A 66 -0.75 6.11 0.49
CA ILE A 66 -0.13 5.04 -0.29
C ILE A 66 1.39 5.28 -0.28
N ALA A 67 2.15 4.25 0.01
CA ALA A 67 3.61 4.26 -0.04
C ALA A 67 4.09 3.32 -1.14
N CYS A 68 5.34 3.52 -1.55
CA CYS A 68 6.05 2.62 -2.43
C CYS A 68 7.36 2.17 -1.78
N VAL A 69 7.65 0.87 -1.86
CA VAL A 69 8.94 0.31 -1.43
C VAL A 69 9.62 -0.25 -2.67
N CYS A 70 10.81 0.27 -2.97
CA CYS A 70 11.58 -0.11 -4.15
C CYS A 70 12.92 -0.73 -3.75
N SER A 71 13.21 -1.90 -4.31
CA SER A 71 14.53 -2.54 -4.28
C SER A 71 14.99 -2.75 -5.73
N THR A 72 14.83 -3.95 -6.28
CA THR A 72 14.98 -4.24 -7.72
C THR A 72 13.67 -4.07 -8.50
N THR A 73 12.54 -4.19 -7.80
CA THR A 73 11.17 -3.88 -8.25
C THR A 73 10.54 -2.91 -7.26
N CYS A 74 9.53 -2.16 -7.69
CA CYS A 74 8.74 -1.28 -6.82
C CYS A 74 7.41 -1.95 -6.46
N VAL A 75 6.94 -1.77 -5.22
CA VAL A 75 5.67 -2.31 -4.74
C VAL A 75 4.86 -1.22 -4.06
N TYR A 76 3.59 -1.08 -4.45
CA TYR A 76 2.63 -0.18 -3.81
C TYR A 76 2.01 -0.82 -2.58
N MET A 77 1.78 -0.01 -1.54
CA MET A 77 1.08 -0.45 -0.33
C MET A 77 0.33 0.69 0.34
N PHE A 78 -0.83 0.41 0.92
CA PHE A 78 -1.51 1.37 1.80
C PHE A 78 -0.85 1.38 3.16
N ARG A 79 -0.57 2.54 3.73
CA ARG A 79 -0.10 2.70 5.12
C ARG A 79 -1.24 3.13 6.04
N LYS A 80 -2.11 4.01 5.53
CA LYS A 80 -3.17 4.66 6.31
C LYS A 80 -4.38 4.97 5.44
N ILE A 81 -5.56 4.56 5.88
CA ILE A 81 -6.86 4.96 5.32
C ILE A 81 -7.74 5.20 6.55
N TYR A 82 -7.67 6.38 7.14
CA TYR A 82 -8.19 6.64 8.48
C TYR A 82 -9.37 7.62 8.42
N ALA A 83 -10.47 7.37 9.12
CA ALA A 83 -11.60 8.31 9.19
C ALA A 83 -12.05 8.86 7.83
N LEU A 84 -12.18 7.97 6.83
CA LEU A 84 -12.64 8.30 5.48
C LEU A 84 -14.04 7.76 5.19
N ASP A 85 -14.80 7.38 6.21
CA ASP A 85 -16.13 6.79 6.08
C ASP A 85 -16.16 5.59 5.11
N ILE A 86 -15.07 4.83 5.03
CA ILE A 86 -15.06 3.62 4.21
C ILE A 86 -16.02 2.60 4.85
N SER A 87 -16.74 1.90 3.99
CA SER A 87 -17.71 0.86 4.34
C SER A 87 -17.62 -0.28 3.34
N GLY A 88 -18.32 -1.39 3.61
CA GLY A 88 -18.14 -2.63 2.85
C GLY A 88 -17.10 -3.55 3.49
N GLU A 89 -16.76 -4.65 2.83
CA GLU A 89 -15.85 -5.66 3.38
C GLU A 89 -14.38 -5.29 3.16
N LEU A 90 -13.46 -6.07 3.74
CA LEU A 90 -12.06 -6.03 3.33
C LEU A 90 -11.93 -6.64 1.92
N PRO A 91 -11.49 -5.89 0.89
CA PRO A 91 -11.36 -6.43 -0.46
C PRO A 91 -10.28 -7.52 -0.49
N LYS A 92 -10.56 -8.65 -1.15
CA LYS A 92 -9.62 -9.78 -1.24
C LYS A 92 -8.29 -9.39 -1.89
N GLU A 93 -8.31 -8.38 -2.75
CA GLU A 93 -7.13 -7.82 -3.41
C GLU A 93 -6.13 -7.24 -2.41
N LEU A 94 -6.57 -6.84 -1.21
CA LEU A 94 -5.68 -6.41 -0.13
C LEU A 94 -4.65 -7.48 0.22
N PHE A 95 -5.05 -8.76 0.19
CA PHE A 95 -4.18 -9.89 0.54
C PHE A 95 -3.18 -10.26 -0.56
N LEU A 96 -3.28 -9.61 -1.73
CA LEU A 96 -2.29 -9.73 -2.82
C LEU A 96 -1.08 -8.81 -2.61
N LEU A 97 -1.18 -7.79 -1.77
CA LEU A 97 -0.11 -6.83 -1.47
C LEU A 97 0.87 -7.41 -0.44
N LYS A 98 1.71 -8.38 -0.84
CA LYS A 98 2.56 -9.17 0.07
C LYS A 98 3.60 -8.37 0.83
N GLU A 99 3.94 -7.19 0.35
CA GLU A 99 4.87 -6.26 1.00
C GLU A 99 4.19 -5.34 2.03
N LEU A 100 2.87 -5.47 2.24
CA LEU A 100 2.12 -4.67 3.21
C LEU A 100 2.59 -4.96 4.64
N MET A 101 3.19 -3.95 5.28
CA MET A 101 3.73 -4.04 6.65
C MET A 101 2.81 -3.42 7.69
N ASP A 102 2.22 -2.28 7.37
CA ASP A 102 1.31 -1.56 8.25
C ASP A 102 0.12 -1.04 7.47
N LEU A 103 -1.07 -1.22 8.03
CA LEU A 103 -2.29 -0.64 7.53
C LEU A 103 -3.18 -0.19 8.69
N ASN A 104 -3.41 1.11 8.78
CA ASN A 104 -4.36 1.67 9.74
C ASN A 104 -5.68 2.01 9.04
N LEU A 105 -6.73 1.22 9.32
CA LEU A 105 -8.13 1.46 8.94
C LEU A 105 -8.98 2.01 10.10
N GLY A 106 -8.35 2.46 11.18
CA GLY A 106 -9.02 3.00 12.36
C GLY A 106 -9.97 4.15 12.03
N GLN A 107 -10.99 4.31 12.88
CA GLN A 107 -12.10 5.25 12.66
C GLN A 107 -12.84 5.05 11.32
N ASN A 108 -12.77 3.85 10.75
CA ASN A 108 -13.73 3.40 9.75
C ASN A 108 -14.46 2.18 10.26
N VAL A 109 -15.57 1.83 9.60
CA VAL A 109 -16.37 0.67 9.95
C VAL A 109 -16.51 -0.20 8.71
N VAL A 110 -15.62 -1.19 8.59
CA VAL A 110 -15.70 -2.22 7.55
C VAL A 110 -16.59 -3.36 8.03
N ASN A 111 -17.41 -3.90 7.13
CA ASN A 111 -18.32 -4.99 7.42
C ASN A 111 -17.63 -6.35 7.35
N GLY A 112 -18.18 -7.34 8.06
CA GLY A 112 -17.74 -8.73 7.96
C GLY A 112 -16.63 -9.09 8.95
N THR A 113 -15.76 -10.01 8.55
CA THR A 113 -14.69 -10.58 9.39
C THR A 113 -13.33 -10.41 8.71
N ILE A 114 -12.24 -10.65 9.45
CA ILE A 114 -10.92 -10.83 8.83
C ILE A 114 -10.89 -12.22 8.18
N PRO A 115 -10.70 -12.31 6.86
CA PRO A 115 -10.64 -13.59 6.17
C PRO A 115 -9.29 -14.29 6.40
N ALA A 116 -9.23 -15.62 6.22
CA ALA A 116 -8.04 -16.41 6.51
C ALA A 116 -6.84 -16.08 5.60
N GLU A 117 -7.12 -15.47 4.46
CA GLU A 117 -6.19 -14.90 3.49
C GLU A 117 -5.27 -13.84 4.09
N ILE A 118 -5.59 -13.29 5.27
CA ILE A 118 -4.66 -12.44 6.04
C ILE A 118 -3.28 -13.08 6.24
N ARG A 119 -3.22 -14.42 6.30
CA ARG A 119 -1.96 -15.19 6.42
C ARG A 119 -1.05 -15.07 5.19
N GLN A 120 -1.56 -14.57 4.07
CA GLN A 120 -0.76 -14.28 2.86
C GLN A 120 0.10 -13.03 3.02
N LEU A 121 -0.25 -12.13 3.94
CA LEU A 121 0.48 -10.90 4.23
C LEU A 121 1.65 -11.16 5.19
N THR A 122 2.61 -11.95 4.76
CA THR A 122 3.71 -12.45 5.62
C THR A 122 4.63 -11.37 6.19
N LYS A 123 4.58 -10.15 5.64
CA LYS A 123 5.32 -8.98 6.16
C LYS A 123 4.49 -8.06 7.05
N MET A 124 3.20 -8.36 7.25
CA MET A 124 2.33 -7.56 8.11
C MET A 124 2.87 -7.55 9.54
N GLN A 125 3.04 -6.35 10.08
CA GLN A 125 3.45 -6.04 11.45
C GLN A 125 2.37 -5.25 12.19
N TYR A 126 1.48 -4.57 11.47
CA TYR A 126 0.43 -3.79 12.11
C TYR A 126 -0.81 -3.68 11.23
N LEU A 127 -1.94 -4.27 11.64
CA LEU A 127 -3.25 -3.96 11.08
C LEU A 127 -4.16 -3.48 12.20
N LEU A 128 -4.69 -2.27 12.09
CA LEU A 128 -5.80 -1.80 12.92
C LEU A 128 -7.05 -1.71 12.08
N VAL A 129 -8.09 -2.45 12.46
CA VAL A 129 -9.38 -2.44 11.75
C VAL A 129 -10.54 -2.51 12.74
N ALA A 130 -11.57 -1.72 12.48
CA ALA A 130 -12.84 -1.78 13.19
C ALA A 130 -13.86 -2.51 12.31
N LEU A 131 -14.35 -3.65 12.80
CA LEU A 131 -15.27 -4.52 12.08
C LEU A 131 -16.68 -4.42 12.65
N LYS A 132 -17.67 -4.37 11.75
CA LYS A 132 -19.08 -4.54 12.07
C LYS A 132 -19.60 -5.84 11.46
N ALA A 133 -19.93 -6.80 12.31
CA ALA A 133 -20.58 -8.04 11.91
C ALA A 133 -21.90 -8.16 12.68
N SER A 134 -23.02 -8.10 11.96
CA SER A 134 -24.35 -8.05 12.56
C SER A 134 -24.49 -6.86 13.53
N ASN A 135 -25.04 -7.08 14.73
CA ASN A 135 -25.17 -6.07 15.79
C ASN A 135 -23.93 -5.98 16.70
N ASN A 136 -22.78 -6.53 16.29
CA ASN A 136 -21.55 -6.51 17.07
C ASN A 136 -20.47 -5.67 16.38
N PHE A 137 -19.78 -4.85 17.17
CA PHE A 137 -18.65 -4.04 16.74
C PHE A 137 -17.40 -4.51 17.47
N ARG A 138 -16.31 -4.74 16.72
CA ARG A 138 -15.06 -5.26 17.28
C ARG A 138 -13.87 -4.56 16.66
N ILE A 139 -12.90 -4.20 17.49
CA ILE A 139 -11.62 -3.66 17.02
C ILE A 139 -10.62 -4.81 17.02
N VAL A 140 -9.92 -4.96 15.91
CA VAL A 140 -8.91 -6.01 15.75
C VAL A 140 -7.57 -5.34 15.49
N VAL A 141 -6.59 -5.76 16.28
CA VAL A 141 -5.19 -5.39 16.09
C VAL A 141 -4.41 -6.65 15.75
N ILE A 142 -3.71 -6.61 14.62
CA ILE A 142 -2.77 -7.64 14.21
C ILE A 142 -1.37 -7.06 14.36
N VAL A 143 -0.52 -7.69 15.17
CA VAL A 143 0.88 -7.27 15.37
C VAL A 143 1.88 -8.08 14.54
N ASP A 144 1.42 -9.19 13.98
CA ASP A 144 2.08 -9.94 12.91
C ASP A 144 1.05 -10.84 12.21
N SER A 145 1.31 -11.34 11.00
CA SER A 145 0.33 -12.15 10.24
C SER A 145 -0.15 -13.44 10.92
N CYS A 146 0.48 -13.87 12.02
CA CYS A 146 0.13 -15.03 12.82
C CYS A 146 -0.59 -14.66 14.14
N THR A 147 -0.56 -13.40 14.57
CA THR A 147 -1.05 -12.96 15.87
C THR A 147 -2.21 -11.97 15.72
N ILE A 148 -3.43 -12.44 16.01
CA ILE A 148 -4.64 -11.61 16.00
C ILE A 148 -5.10 -11.39 17.44
N LEU A 149 -5.08 -10.14 17.90
CA LEU A 149 -5.58 -9.75 19.21
C LEU A 149 -6.93 -9.02 19.04
N PRO A 150 -8.05 -9.60 19.52
CA PRO A 150 -9.29 -8.84 19.62
C PRO A 150 -9.16 -7.83 20.76
N LEU A 151 -9.39 -6.55 20.47
CA LEU A 151 -9.60 -5.53 21.50
C LEU A 151 -11.09 -5.27 21.61
N GLU A 152 -11.61 -5.41 22.82
CA GLU A 152 -12.94 -4.87 23.16
C GLU A 152 -12.83 -3.35 23.29
N ILE A 153 -13.93 -2.66 22.93
CA ILE A 153 -14.01 -1.19 22.75
C ILE A 153 -13.57 -0.44 24.02
N ASP A 154 -13.61 -1.10 25.18
CA ASP A 154 -13.32 -0.53 26.49
C ASP A 154 -11.82 -0.37 26.78
N GLN A 155 -10.91 -0.77 25.86
CA GLN A 155 -9.46 -0.77 26.10
C GLN A 155 -8.63 0.22 25.24
N LEU A 156 -9.26 1.12 24.48
CA LEU A 156 -8.50 2.14 23.73
C LEU A 156 -8.40 3.46 24.51
N PRO A 157 -7.20 4.06 24.65
CA PRO A 157 -7.08 5.41 25.17
C PRO A 157 -7.75 6.39 24.20
N LEU A 158 -8.61 7.25 24.75
CA LEU A 158 -9.21 8.41 24.07
C LEU A 158 -8.14 9.35 23.50
#